data_AF-A0A498QH38-F1
#
_entry.id   AF-A0A498QH38-F1
#
_cell.length_a   1.000
_cell.length_b   1.000
_cell.length_c   1.000
_cell.angle_alpha   90.00
_cell.angle_beta   90.00
_cell.angle_gamma   90.00
#
_symmetry.space_group_name_H-M   'P 1'
#
loop_
_entity.id
_entity.type
_entity.pdbx_description
1 polymer ?
#
loop_
_entity_poly.entity_id
_entity_poly.type
_entity_poly.pdbx_seq_one_letter_code
_entity_poly.pdbx_strand_id
1 'polypeptide(L)'
;MNTSIGSTTDSGLVNSGFNNTGDGVSGFFNTATGTAAGGISGLFNQASGGSLFNGAISGMGNTGVPSTGPTVSGFDTGFFNTGTALSGLFSIEQPLKQLT
;
A
#
# COMPACT_ATOMS: atom_id res chain seq x y z
N MET A 1 -6.01 -13.32 -14.24
CA MET A 1 -4.74 -12.57 -14.16
C MET A 1 -4.31 -12.47 -12.71
N ASN A 2 -3.23 -13.19 -12.46
CA ASN A 2 -2.31 -13.21 -11.32
C ASN A 2 -1.01 -13.72 -12.00
N THR A 3 0.06 -12.94 -12.06
CA THR A 3 0.81 -12.71 -13.34
C THR A 3 1.47 -13.91 -14.03
N SER A 4 0.97 -14.28 -15.21
CA SER A 4 1.63 -15.21 -16.15
C SER A 4 1.43 -14.72 -17.59
N ILE A 5 2.50 -14.67 -18.39
CA ILE A 5 2.44 -14.26 -19.80
C ILE A 5 1.62 -15.29 -20.58
N GLY A 6 0.52 -14.86 -21.22
CA GLY A 6 -0.30 -15.72 -22.08
C GLY A 6 -1.38 -16.54 -21.38
N SER A 7 -1.62 -16.36 -20.08
CA SER A 7 -2.77 -17.00 -19.43
C SER A 7 -4.07 -16.24 -19.68
N THR A 8 -5.10 -16.96 -20.12
CA THR A 8 -6.47 -16.46 -20.29
C THR A 8 -7.39 -16.82 -19.12
N THR A 9 -6.89 -17.56 -18.13
CA THR A 9 -7.63 -17.96 -16.93
C THR A 9 -7.04 -17.32 -15.68
N ASP A 10 -7.67 -17.55 -14.53
CA ASP A 10 -7.00 -17.33 -13.25
C ASP A 10 -5.79 -18.27 -13.14
N SER A 11 -4.66 -17.75 -12.69
CA SER A 11 -3.45 -18.55 -12.45
C SER A 11 -3.37 -19.06 -11.01
N GLY A 12 -4.22 -18.55 -10.12
CA GLY A 12 -4.23 -18.93 -8.71
C GLY A 12 -3.05 -18.40 -7.88
N LEU A 13 -2.27 -17.42 -8.37
CA LEU A 13 -1.29 -16.74 -7.51
C LEU A 13 -2.02 -15.92 -6.42
N VAL A 14 -1.28 -15.30 -5.51
CA VAL A 14 -1.85 -14.38 -4.50
C VAL A 14 -1.82 -12.93 -5.01
N ASN A 15 -0.86 -12.62 -5.87
CA ASN A 15 -0.55 -11.27 -6.35
C ASN A 15 -0.57 -11.18 -7.87
N SER A 16 -0.93 -9.99 -8.36
CA SER A 16 -0.97 -9.67 -9.78
C SER A 16 -0.05 -8.50 -10.13
N GLY A 17 0.34 -8.37 -11.39
CA GLY A 17 1.40 -7.48 -11.85
C GLY A 17 2.83 -7.94 -11.51
N PHE A 18 3.79 -7.03 -11.46
CA PHE A 18 5.21 -7.37 -11.44
C PHE A 18 5.90 -6.92 -10.16
N ASN A 19 6.71 -7.82 -9.59
CA ASN A 19 7.58 -7.55 -8.45
C ASN A 19 6.84 -6.94 -7.23
N ASN A 20 5.75 -7.59 -6.82
CA ASN A 20 4.98 -7.19 -5.65
C ASN A 20 5.25 -8.12 -4.46
N THR A 21 5.30 -7.57 -3.25
CA THR A 21 5.47 -8.30 -1.99
C THR A 21 4.28 -8.05 -1.06
N GLY A 22 3.78 -9.10 -0.39
CA GLY A 22 2.59 -9.08 0.48
C GLY A 22 1.47 -9.97 -0.04
N ASP A 23 0.31 -9.94 0.62
CA ASP A 23 -0.88 -10.70 0.22
C ASP A 23 -1.91 -9.83 -0.51
N GLY A 24 -2.47 -10.30 -1.63
CA GLY A 24 -3.49 -9.56 -2.38
C GLY A 24 -2.97 -8.25 -2.96
N VAL A 25 -1.71 -8.23 -3.41
CA VAL A 25 -1.05 -7.05 -3.96
C VAL A 25 -1.09 -7.05 -5.47
N SER A 26 -1.42 -5.89 -6.07
CA SER A 26 -1.57 -5.74 -7.53
C SER A 26 -0.81 -4.53 -8.09
N GLY A 27 -0.32 -4.62 -9.33
CA GLY A 27 0.37 -3.52 -10.02
C GLY A 27 1.87 -3.72 -10.11
N PHE A 28 2.70 -2.70 -9.86
CA PHE A 28 4.15 -2.82 -10.04
C PHE A 28 4.92 -2.30 -8.82
N PHE A 29 5.90 -3.09 -8.37
CA PHE A 29 6.85 -2.69 -7.32
C PHE A 29 6.22 -2.26 -6.00
N ASN A 30 5.07 -2.83 -5.64
CA ASN A 30 4.43 -2.57 -4.35
C ASN A 30 4.99 -3.51 -3.27
N THR A 31 5.19 -3.01 -2.05
CA THR A 31 5.80 -3.79 -0.96
C THR A 31 5.02 -3.61 0.34
N ALA A 32 4.36 -4.66 0.80
CA ALA A 32 3.85 -4.76 2.18
C ALA A 32 4.69 -5.79 2.95
N THR A 33 5.14 -5.44 4.16
CA THR A 33 5.89 -6.35 5.04
C THR A 33 5.44 -6.23 6.50
N GLY A 34 5.71 -7.26 7.31
CA GLY A 34 5.33 -7.30 8.73
C GLY A 34 4.01 -8.02 8.99
N THR A 35 3.32 -7.66 10.08
CA THR A 35 2.06 -8.29 10.49
C THR A 35 0.93 -7.95 9.49
N ALA A 36 0.17 -8.96 9.06
CA ALA A 36 -0.97 -8.84 8.14
C ALA A 36 -0.67 -7.87 6.98
N ALA A 37 0.36 -8.20 6.20
CA ALA A 37 0.93 -7.34 5.18
C ALA A 37 0.28 -7.58 3.80
N GLY A 38 -0.51 -6.63 3.29
CA GLY A 38 -1.22 -6.86 2.03
C GLY A 38 -2.20 -5.76 1.60
N GLY A 39 -2.98 -6.04 0.55
CA GLY A 39 -4.03 -5.15 0.06
C GLY A 39 -3.49 -3.85 -0.51
N ILE A 40 -2.41 -3.92 -1.30
CA ILE A 40 -1.82 -2.76 -1.97
C ILE A 40 -2.07 -2.83 -3.48
N SER A 41 -2.40 -1.70 -4.11
CA SER A 41 -2.61 -1.61 -5.56
C SER A 41 -1.95 -0.38 -6.17
N GLY A 42 -1.49 -0.49 -7.42
CA GLY A 42 -0.91 0.63 -8.17
C GLY A 42 0.60 0.50 -8.35
N LEU A 43 1.37 1.55 -8.07
CA LEU A 43 2.79 1.64 -8.41
C LEU A 43 3.64 2.11 -7.23
N PHE A 44 4.71 1.37 -6.90
CA PHE A 44 5.74 1.80 -5.94
C PHE A 44 5.23 2.15 -4.53
N ASN A 45 4.10 1.58 -4.09
CA ASN A 45 3.58 1.81 -2.75
C ASN A 45 4.29 0.90 -1.74
N GLN A 46 4.51 1.39 -0.52
CA GLN A 46 5.20 0.64 0.55
C GLN A 46 4.44 0.72 1.87
N ALA A 47 4.43 -0.34 2.67
CA ALA A 47 3.89 -0.35 4.04
C ALA A 47 4.66 -1.31 4.95
N SER A 48 5.07 -0.85 6.13
CA SER A 48 5.78 -1.67 7.13
C SER A 48 5.72 -1.06 8.54
N GLY A 49 6.04 -1.86 9.56
CA GLY A 49 6.20 -1.42 10.95
C GLY A 49 4.94 -1.37 11.80
N GLY A 50 3.74 -1.56 11.21
CA GLY A 50 2.49 -1.70 11.93
C GLY A 50 2.41 -3.04 12.67
N SER A 51 1.90 -3.05 13.91
CA SER A 51 1.77 -4.27 14.71
C SER A 51 0.54 -5.11 14.40
N LEU A 52 -0.56 -4.51 13.90
CA LEU A 52 -1.77 -5.25 13.53
C LEU A 52 -1.92 -5.42 12.01
N PHE A 53 -1.51 -4.43 11.21
CA PHE A 53 -1.71 -4.45 9.76
C PHE A 53 -0.74 -3.52 9.02
N ASN A 54 -0.32 -3.95 7.82
CA ASN A 54 0.58 -3.20 6.93
C ASN A 54 0.04 -3.21 5.49
N GLY A 55 -0.56 -2.11 5.03
CA GLY A 55 -1.03 -1.98 3.65
C GLY A 55 -2.35 -1.22 3.51
N ALA A 56 -3.30 -1.74 2.73
CA ALA A 56 -4.50 -1.00 2.31
C ALA A 56 -4.15 0.33 1.60
N ILE A 57 -3.21 0.26 0.64
CA ILE A 57 -2.69 1.45 -0.06
C ILE A 57 -3.07 1.39 -1.54
N SER A 58 -3.43 2.52 -2.13
CA SER A 58 -3.73 2.65 -3.57
C SER A 58 -3.10 3.88 -4.20
N GLY A 59 -2.78 3.82 -5.50
CA GLY A 59 -2.21 4.94 -6.25
C GLY A 59 -0.72 4.77 -6.49
N MET A 60 0.08 5.81 -6.29
CA MET A 60 1.51 5.81 -6.62
C MET A 60 2.39 6.39 -5.53
N GLY A 61 3.45 5.65 -5.17
CA GLY A 61 4.55 6.16 -4.35
C GLY A 61 4.18 6.48 -2.91
N ASN A 62 3.05 5.96 -2.40
CA ASN A 62 2.67 6.18 -1.01
C ASN A 62 3.50 5.29 -0.08
N THR A 63 3.90 5.81 1.08
CA THR A 63 4.67 5.10 2.11
C THR A 63 3.89 5.09 3.42
N GLY A 64 3.33 3.92 3.75
CA GLY A 64 2.73 3.65 5.04
C GLY A 64 3.80 3.67 6.14
N VAL A 65 3.56 4.49 7.16
CA VAL A 65 4.38 4.61 8.38
C VAL A 65 3.44 4.55 9.59
N PRO A 66 3.75 3.79 10.65
CA PRO A 66 2.91 3.74 11.85
C PRO A 66 2.68 5.11 12.47
N SER A 67 1.43 5.40 12.86
CA SER A 67 1.09 6.62 13.62
C SER A 67 1.48 6.45 15.11
N THR A 68 1.11 7.40 15.99
CA THR A 68 1.46 7.36 17.42
C THR A 68 0.89 6.12 18.10
N GLY A 69 1.71 5.07 18.17
CA GLY A 69 1.43 3.75 18.74
C GLY A 69 1.47 2.63 17.69
N PRO A 70 1.94 1.42 18.04
CA PRO A 70 1.93 0.30 17.11
C PRO A 70 0.49 -0.17 16.92
N THR A 71 -0.12 0.15 15.78
CA THR A 71 -1.44 -0.41 15.43
C THR A 71 -1.54 -0.71 13.93
N VAL A 72 -1.27 0.25 13.05
CA VAL A 72 -1.45 0.10 11.61
C VAL A 72 -0.43 0.95 10.86
N SER A 73 0.04 0.48 9.71
CA SER A 73 0.81 1.25 8.73
C SER A 73 0.11 1.18 7.36
N GLY A 74 -0.29 2.34 6.81
CA GLY A 74 -0.90 2.44 5.48
C GLY A 74 -2.28 3.10 5.49
N PHE A 75 -3.26 2.57 4.76
CA PHE A 75 -4.55 3.26 4.49
C PHE A 75 -4.40 4.55 3.68
N ASP A 76 -3.38 4.60 2.82
CA ASP A 76 -3.09 5.78 2.00
C ASP A 76 -3.66 5.66 0.58
N THR A 77 -4.16 6.78 0.04
CA THR A 77 -4.59 6.86 -1.37
C THR A 77 -4.09 8.12 -2.05
N GLY A 78 -3.82 8.03 -3.36
CA GLY A 78 -3.33 9.14 -4.18
C GLY A 78 -1.85 9.01 -4.47
N PHE A 79 -1.09 10.11 -4.32
CA PHE A 79 0.27 10.23 -4.81
C PHE A 79 1.23 10.73 -3.73
N PHE A 80 2.29 9.96 -3.50
CA PHE A 80 3.44 10.36 -2.69
C PHE A 80 3.09 10.78 -1.25
N ASN A 81 2.07 10.16 -0.64
CA ASN A 81 1.78 10.37 0.77
C ASN A 81 2.76 9.56 1.64
N THR A 82 3.04 10.02 2.86
CA THR A 82 3.89 9.34 3.85
C THR A 82 3.24 9.44 5.22
N GLY A 83 2.72 8.34 5.74
CA GLY A 83 2.02 8.33 7.03
C GLY A 83 1.04 7.18 7.14
N THR A 84 -0.07 7.40 7.83
CA THR A 84 -1.18 6.44 7.91
C THR A 84 -2.49 7.18 7.80
N ALA A 85 -3.46 6.59 7.09
CA ALA A 85 -4.80 7.12 6.86
C ALA A 85 -4.78 8.50 6.14
N LEU A 86 -3.93 8.63 5.12
CA LEU A 86 -3.80 9.83 4.31
C LEU A 86 -4.45 9.70 2.93
N SER A 87 -4.94 10.80 2.40
CA SER A 87 -5.45 10.89 1.03
C SER A 87 -4.84 12.10 0.31
N GLY A 88 -4.72 12.00 -1.01
CA GLY A 88 -4.37 13.15 -1.86
C GLY A 88 -2.91 13.13 -2.30
N LEU A 89 -2.24 14.28 -2.17
CA LEU A 89 -0.91 14.52 -2.73
C LEU A 89 0.06 15.00 -1.65
N PHE A 90 1.24 14.40 -1.57
CA PHE A 90 2.34 14.82 -0.69
C PHE A 90 1.97 15.00 0.79
N SER A 91 1.00 14.23 1.30
CA SER A 91 0.55 14.31 2.70
C SER A 91 0.01 15.68 3.14
N ILE A 92 -0.36 16.56 2.19
CA ILE A 92 -0.80 17.94 2.46
C ILE A 92 -2.05 18.00 3.37
N GLU A 93 -2.82 16.92 3.46
CA GLU A 93 -3.94 16.85 4.40
C GLU A 93 -3.54 17.02 5.88
N GLN A 94 -2.33 16.62 6.26
CA GLN A 94 -1.84 16.75 7.63
C GLN A 94 -1.61 18.22 8.02
N PRO A 95 -0.82 19.03 7.28
CA PRO A 95 -0.69 20.44 7.59
C PRO A 95 -2.01 21.19 7.41
N LEU A 96 -2.89 20.78 6.49
CA LEU A 96 -4.20 21.42 6.34
C LEU A 96 -5.08 21.26 7.60
N LYS A 97 -5.09 20.07 8.22
CA LYS A 97 -5.79 19.80 9.49
C LYS A 97 -5.28 20.64 10.67
N GLN A 98 -4.08 21.21 10.58
CA GLN A 98 -3.53 22.08 11.62
C GLN A 98 -3.98 23.54 11.49
N LEU A 99 -4.63 23.90 10.39
CA LEU A 99 -5.06 25.26 10.08
C LEU A 99 -6.56 25.49 10.32
N THR A 100 -7.30 24.46 10.75
CA THR A 100 -8.78 24.46 10.95
C THR A 100 -9.14 23.81 12.26
#